data_AF-A0A168M186-F1
#
_entry.id   AF-A0A168M186-F1
#
_cell.length_a   1.000
_cell.length_b   1.000
_cell.length_c   1.000
_cell.angle_alpha   90.00
_cell.angle_beta   90.00
_cell.angle_gamma   90.00
#
_symmetry.space_group_name_H-M   'P 1'
#
loop_
_entity.id
_entity.type
_entity.pdbx_description
1 polymer ?
#
loop_
_entity_poly.entity_id
_entity_poly.type
_entity_poly.pdbx_seq_one_letter_code
_entity_poly.pdbx_strand_id
1 'polypeptide(L)'
;MRKKVEPFKVIMDTVKALNKGDIFILHATIKPTPLFGLMKTKGYAHKVEKIASDHWVVTFLHKSSKHKLETFEEYHKGLESQLEQECPAESYPSQIYKVDNRGLEPPQPMIRTLKKLEEALPGDEVIIHNDRIPVFLIEELNTLGYDYNVEDLPDGSARIHIYKK
;
A
#
# COMPACT_ATOMS: atom_id res chain seq x y z
N MET A 1 5.52 -32.80 11.31
CA MET A 1 6.53 -31.87 11.86
C MET A 1 7.02 -30.97 10.73
N ARG A 2 6.57 -29.70 10.66
CA ARG A 2 7.04 -28.76 9.62
C ARG A 2 8.43 -28.27 10.04
N LYS A 3 9.48 -28.64 9.31
CA LYS A 3 10.84 -28.12 9.54
C LYS A 3 10.75 -26.60 9.50
N LYS A 4 11.15 -25.92 10.58
CA LYS A 4 11.35 -24.47 10.64
C LYS A 4 12.54 -24.11 9.74
N VAL A 5 12.39 -24.27 8.43
CA VAL A 5 13.39 -23.78 7.47
C VAL A 5 13.13 -22.30 7.35
N GLU A 6 14.11 -21.49 7.75
CA GLU A 6 13.99 -20.04 7.64
C GLU A 6 13.79 -19.68 6.15
N PRO A 7 12.68 -19.02 5.80
CA PRO A 7 12.32 -18.77 4.40
C PRO A 7 13.41 -18.00 3.66
N PHE A 8 14.12 -17.12 4.36
CA PHE A 8 15.26 -16.37 3.83
C PHE A 8 16.41 -17.28 3.37
N LYS A 9 16.72 -18.33 4.13
CA LYS A 9 17.80 -19.26 3.79
C LYS A 9 17.47 -20.03 2.52
N VAL A 10 16.21 -20.45 2.35
CA VAL A 10 15.73 -21.11 1.12
C VAL A 10 15.88 -20.20 -0.08
N ILE A 11 15.46 -18.94 0.05
CA ILE A 11 15.59 -17.94 -1.02
C ILE A 11 17.06 -17.77 -1.42
N MET A 12 17.97 -17.65 -0.45
CA MET A 12 19.40 -17.50 -0.73
C MET A 12 20.02 -18.73 -1.38
N ASP A 13 19.59 -19.93 -0.99
CA ASP A 13 20.06 -21.17 -1.60
C ASP A 13 19.59 -21.28 -3.06
N THR A 14 18.31 -20.98 -3.31
CA THR A 14 17.75 -20.91 -4.66
C THR A 14 18.49 -19.88 -5.51
N VAL A 15 18.72 -18.67 -4.99
CA VAL A 15 19.44 -17.62 -5.73
C VAL A 15 20.88 -18.03 -6.07
N LYS A 16 21.57 -18.76 -5.19
CA LYS A 16 22.92 -19.28 -5.46
C LYS A 16 22.92 -20.37 -6.54
N ALA A 17 21.84 -21.13 -6.66
CA ALA A 17 21.70 -22.19 -7.66
C ALA A 17 21.27 -21.67 -9.04
N LEU A 18 20.85 -20.41 -9.15
CA LEU A 18 20.43 -19.81 -10.43
C LEU A 18 21.62 -19.45 -11.31
N ASN A 19 21.47 -19.68 -12.62
CA ASN A 19 22.45 -19.27 -13.60
C ASN A 19 22.25 -17.80 -14.00
N LYS A 20 23.27 -17.22 -14.65
CA LYS A 20 23.28 -15.81 -15.08
C LYS A 20 22.18 -15.42 -16.08
N GLY A 21 21.45 -16.41 -16.63
CA GLY A 21 20.33 -16.28 -17.58
C GLY A 21 18.93 -16.50 -16.97
N ASP A 22 18.88 -16.95 -15.72
CA ASP A 22 17.66 -17.39 -15.07
C ASP A 22 16.94 -16.21 -14.39
N ILE A 23 15.61 -16.30 -14.37
CA ILE A 23 14.74 -15.32 -13.72
C ILE A 23 14.27 -15.93 -12.41
N PHE A 24 14.40 -15.18 -11.32
CA PHE A 24 13.89 -15.60 -10.02
C PHE A 24 12.60 -14.87 -9.72
N ILE A 25 11.50 -15.58 -9.54
CA ILE A 25 10.22 -14.99 -9.14
C ILE A 25 9.95 -15.44 -7.71
N LEU A 26 9.79 -14.46 -6.82
CA LEU A 26 9.50 -14.66 -5.40
C LEU A 26 8.09 -14.19 -5.11
N HIS A 27 7.23 -15.12 -4.69
CA HIS A 27 5.94 -14.79 -4.12
C HIS A 27 6.08 -14.65 -2.61
N ALA A 28 5.68 -13.51 -2.07
CA ALA A 28 5.76 -13.23 -0.65
C ALA A 28 4.46 -12.57 -0.18
N THR A 29 4.04 -12.88 1.05
CA THR A 29 2.87 -12.22 1.65
C THR A 29 3.18 -10.79 2.07
N ILE A 30 4.42 -10.54 2.46
CA ILE A 30 4.96 -9.22 2.79
C ILE A 30 6.01 -8.78 1.78
N LYS A 31 6.18 -7.47 1.62
CA LYS A 31 7.21 -6.88 0.76
C LYS A 31 8.60 -7.19 1.34
N PRO A 32 9.49 -7.93 0.62
CA PRO A 32 10.77 -8.33 1.16
C PRO A 32 11.82 -7.22 0.97
N THR A 33 11.58 -6.04 1.53
CA THR A 33 12.44 -4.85 1.39
C THR A 33 13.92 -5.11 1.73
N PRO A 34 14.27 -5.85 2.80
CA PRO A 34 15.66 -6.17 3.10
C PRO A 34 16.36 -7.01 2.00
N LEU A 35 15.60 -7.74 1.20
CA LEU A 35 16.14 -8.61 0.15
C LEU A 35 16.61 -7.81 -1.07
N PHE A 36 15.97 -6.67 -1.37
CA PHE A 36 16.27 -5.90 -2.57
C PHE A 36 17.70 -5.36 -2.58
N GLY A 37 18.13 -4.77 -1.45
CA GLY A 37 19.50 -4.28 -1.29
C GLY A 37 20.52 -5.39 -1.46
N LEU A 38 20.28 -6.54 -0.83
CA LEU A 38 21.16 -7.70 -0.91
C LEU A 38 21.27 -8.27 -2.33
N MET A 39 20.15 -8.33 -3.06
CA MET A 39 20.12 -8.79 -4.46
C MET A 39 20.80 -7.79 -5.40
N LYS A 40 20.68 -6.49 -5.14
CA LYS A 40 21.39 -5.43 -5.86
C LYS A 40 22.91 -5.56 -5.70
N THR A 41 23.40 -5.82 -4.49
CA THR A 41 24.83 -6.09 -4.22
C THR A 41 25.32 -7.33 -4.97
N LYS A 42 24.45 -8.33 -5.20
CA LYS A 42 24.75 -9.54 -5.97
C LYS A 42 24.67 -9.35 -7.49
N GLY A 43 24.37 -8.15 -7.99
CA GLY A 43 24.28 -7.88 -9.43
C GLY A 43 22.93 -8.23 -10.06
N TYR A 44 21.87 -8.37 -9.26
CA TYR A 44 20.51 -8.56 -9.75
C TYR A 44 19.75 -7.22 -9.80
N ALA A 45 19.03 -6.99 -10.88
CA ALA A 45 17.93 -6.06 -10.97
C ALA A 45 16.65 -6.73 -10.42
N HIS A 46 15.68 -5.94 -9.97
CA HIS A 46 14.42 -6.46 -9.44
C HIS A 46 13.24 -5.59 -9.88
N LYS A 47 12.08 -6.22 -10.05
CA LYS A 47 10.77 -5.59 -10.23
C LYS A 47 9.83 -6.15 -9.19
N VAL A 48 9.04 -5.28 -8.56
CA VAL A 48 8.08 -5.65 -7.54
C VAL A 48 6.69 -5.32 -8.05
N GLU A 49 5.80 -6.30 -8.03
CA GLU A 49 4.40 -6.15 -8.42
C GLU A 49 3.53 -6.64 -7.26
N LYS A 50 2.65 -5.78 -6.76
CA LYS A 50 1.66 -6.16 -5.76
C LYS A 50 0.42 -6.66 -6.50
N ILE A 51 0.15 -7.96 -6.44
CA ILE A 51 -1.01 -8.55 -7.12
C ILE A 51 -2.24 -8.62 -6.21
N ALA A 52 -2.06 -8.55 -4.89
CA ALA A 52 -3.15 -8.49 -3.91
C ALA A 52 -2.68 -7.83 -2.60
N SER A 53 -3.62 -7.52 -1.70
CA SER A 53 -3.35 -6.82 -0.42
C SER A 53 -2.24 -7.46 0.43
N ASP A 54 -2.16 -8.79 0.44
CA ASP A 54 -1.15 -9.61 1.13
C ASP A 54 -0.39 -10.51 0.13
N HIS A 55 -0.18 -10.06 -1.10
CA HIS A 55 0.56 -10.86 -2.09
C HIS A 55 1.43 -10.00 -3.00
N TRP A 56 2.72 -10.24 -2.90
CA TRP A 56 3.78 -9.57 -3.62
C TRP A 56 4.48 -10.56 -4.52
N VAL A 57 4.65 -10.19 -5.78
CA VAL A 57 5.46 -10.90 -6.75
C VAL A 57 6.69 -10.07 -7.02
N VAL A 58 7.86 -10.62 -6.70
CA VAL A 58 9.15 -9.97 -6.95
C VAL A 58 9.91 -10.75 -7.99
N THR A 59 10.21 -10.12 -9.11
CA THR A 59 10.98 -10.70 -10.21
C THR A 59 12.40 -10.16 -10.16
N PHE A 60 13.39 -11.02 -9.96
CA PHE A 60 14.81 -10.67 -10.03
C PHE A 60 15.43 -11.18 -11.32
N LEU A 61 16.21 -10.32 -11.97
CA LEU A 61 16.98 -10.64 -13.17
C LEU A 61 18.44 -10.29 -12.98
N HIS A 62 19.33 -11.17 -13.41
CA HIS A 62 20.76 -10.90 -13.32
C HIS A 62 21.20 -9.94 -14.43
N LYS A 63 22.02 -8.93 -14.09
CA LYS A 63 22.47 -7.89 -15.05
C LYS A 63 23.27 -8.43 -16.23
N SER A 64 23.81 -9.65 -16.15
CA SER A 64 24.48 -10.28 -17.30
C SER A 64 23.52 -10.80 -18.38
N SER A 65 22.22 -10.84 -18.13
CA SER A 65 21.20 -11.24 -19.10
C SER A 65 20.85 -10.08 -20.07
N LYS A 66 21.79 -9.64 -20.92
CA LYS A 66 21.62 -8.47 -21.81
C LYS A 66 20.29 -8.47 -22.59
N HIS A 67 19.95 -9.59 -23.23
CA HIS A 67 18.73 -9.71 -24.04
C HIS A 67 17.42 -9.56 -23.24
N LYS A 68 17.40 -9.94 -21.95
CA LYS A 68 16.23 -9.75 -21.08
C LYS A 68 16.27 -8.41 -20.37
N LEU A 69 17.47 -7.88 -20.12
CA LEU A 69 17.67 -6.57 -19.52
C LEU A 69 17.15 -5.46 -20.44
N GLU A 70 17.36 -5.55 -21.75
CA GLU A 70 16.83 -4.56 -22.71
C GLU A 70 15.30 -4.52 -22.69
N THR A 71 14.61 -5.67 -22.73
CA THR A 71 13.14 -5.71 -22.59
C THR A 71 12.67 -5.22 -21.20
N PHE A 72 13.46 -5.47 -20.17
CA PHE A 72 13.15 -5.09 -18.79
C PHE A 72 13.40 -3.60 -18.52
N GLU A 73 14.45 -3.02 -19.10
CA GLU A 73 14.82 -1.60 -19.06
C GLU A 73 13.92 -0.77 -19.98
N GLU A 74 13.46 -1.31 -21.12
CA GLU A 74 12.53 -0.62 -22.02
C GLU A 74 11.12 -0.53 -21.40
N TYR A 75 10.68 -1.58 -20.69
CA TYR A 75 9.50 -1.52 -19.82
C TYR A 75 9.70 -0.53 -18.65
N HIS A 76 10.92 -0.46 -18.10
CA HIS A 76 11.26 0.51 -17.05
C HIS A 76 11.26 1.94 -17.58
N LYS A 77 11.81 2.24 -18.77
CA LYS A 77 11.88 3.59 -19.36
C LYS A 77 10.50 4.22 -19.62
N GLY A 78 9.51 3.39 -19.96
CA GLY A 78 8.11 3.82 -20.05
C GLY A 78 7.47 4.17 -18.69
N LEU A 79 7.98 3.59 -17.61
CA LEU A 79 7.58 3.86 -16.23
C LEU A 79 8.44 4.96 -15.56
N GLU A 80 9.71 5.09 -15.95
CA GLU A 80 10.74 5.92 -15.31
C GLU A 80 10.54 7.41 -15.60
N SER A 81 9.96 7.75 -16.76
CA SER A 81 9.49 9.11 -17.07
C SER A 81 8.33 9.59 -16.15
N GLN A 82 7.78 8.71 -15.31
CA GLN A 82 6.78 9.05 -14.28
C GLN A 82 7.26 8.79 -12.84
N LEU A 83 8.54 8.43 -12.62
CA LEU A 83 9.04 8.01 -11.30
C LEU A 83 10.19 8.85 -10.73
N GLU A 84 10.62 9.91 -11.43
CA GLU A 84 11.55 10.91 -10.88
C GLU A 84 10.81 12.12 -10.27
N GLN A 85 9.90 11.87 -9.34
CA GLN A 85 9.59 12.83 -8.27
C GLN A 85 9.52 12.05 -6.94
N GLU A 86 10.63 12.14 -6.21
CA GLU A 86 10.81 11.95 -4.76
C GLU A 86 10.11 10.74 -4.09
N CYS A 87 10.92 9.85 -3.52
CA CYS A 87 10.44 8.93 -2.49
C CYS A 87 9.95 9.71 -1.26
N PRO A 88 8.74 9.41 -0.77
CA PRO A 88 8.58 9.04 0.63
C PRO A 88 8.21 7.56 0.73
N ALA A 89 8.52 6.97 1.88
CA ALA A 89 8.10 5.63 2.25
C ALA A 89 6.62 5.36 1.94
N GLU A 90 6.30 4.12 1.57
CA GLU A 90 4.95 3.54 1.38
C GLU A 90 3.76 4.49 1.62
N SER A 91 3.43 5.25 0.60
CA SER A 91 2.14 5.93 0.48
C SER A 91 1.64 5.61 -0.91
N TYR A 92 0.58 4.81 -1.01
CA TYR A 92 -0.36 4.99 -2.12
C TYR A 92 -0.70 6.50 -2.18
N PRO A 93 -1.05 7.11 -3.32
CA PRO A 93 -1.54 8.49 -3.27
C PRO A 93 -2.80 8.46 -2.39
N SER A 94 -2.66 8.87 -1.12
CA SER A 94 -3.73 8.88 -0.14
C SER A 94 -4.83 9.72 -0.74
N GLN A 95 -5.90 9.07 -1.17
CA GLN A 95 -7.02 9.80 -1.74
C GLN A 95 -7.78 10.41 -0.58
N ILE A 96 -7.83 11.74 -0.58
CA ILE A 96 -8.58 12.49 0.41
C ILE A 96 -10.01 12.63 -0.10
N TYR A 97 -10.91 11.82 0.44
CA TYR A 97 -12.33 11.87 0.12
C TYR A 97 -13.05 12.85 1.04
N LYS A 98 -13.56 13.94 0.48
CA LYS A 98 -14.36 14.92 1.24
C LYS A 98 -15.85 14.57 1.11
N VAL A 99 -16.53 14.39 2.22
CA VAL A 99 -17.96 14.06 2.28
C VAL A 99 -18.68 15.12 3.11
N ASP A 100 -19.61 15.82 2.48
CA ASP A 100 -20.50 16.75 3.17
C ASP A 100 -21.77 16.02 3.61
N ASN A 101 -22.02 16.01 4.92
CA ASN A 101 -23.17 15.37 5.56
C ASN A 101 -24.10 16.39 6.25
N ARG A 102 -23.95 17.69 5.94
CA ARG A 102 -24.79 18.74 6.53
C ARG A 102 -26.23 18.64 6.02
N GLY A 103 -27.19 18.95 6.89
CA GLY A 103 -28.63 18.87 6.63
C GLY A 103 -29.20 17.45 6.58
N LEU A 104 -28.42 16.41 6.88
CA LEU A 104 -28.88 15.03 6.89
C LEU A 104 -29.30 14.59 8.30
N GLU A 105 -30.47 13.97 8.39
CA GLU A 105 -30.95 13.40 9.66
C GLU A 105 -30.24 12.07 9.98
N PRO A 106 -29.94 11.79 11.27
CA PRO A 106 -29.44 10.48 11.67
C PRO A 106 -30.42 9.36 11.28
N PRO A 107 -29.93 8.19 10.80
CA PRO A 107 -28.53 7.74 10.72
C PRO A 107 -27.85 7.99 9.35
N GLN A 108 -28.44 8.80 8.46
CA GLN A 108 -27.94 8.94 7.08
C GLN A 108 -26.47 9.39 6.97
N PRO A 109 -25.99 10.38 7.76
CA PRO A 109 -24.57 10.77 7.78
C PRO A 109 -23.63 9.59 8.04
N MET A 110 -24.04 8.71 8.96
CA MET A 110 -23.23 7.59 9.43
C MET A 110 -23.06 6.55 8.32
N ILE A 111 -24.17 6.12 7.73
CA ILE A 111 -24.18 5.10 6.66
C ILE A 111 -23.37 5.58 5.46
N ARG A 112 -23.54 6.86 5.08
CA ARG A 112 -22.81 7.45 3.95
C ARG A 112 -21.30 7.47 4.20
N THR A 113 -20.89 7.79 5.43
CA THR A 113 -19.49 7.81 5.81
C THR A 113 -18.88 6.42 5.85
N LEU A 114 -19.56 5.45 6.50
CA LEU A 114 -19.10 4.07 6.59
C LEU A 114 -18.97 3.43 5.22
N LYS A 115 -19.96 3.58 4.34
CA LYS A 115 -19.89 3.10 2.97
C LYS A 115 -18.70 3.69 2.22
N LYS A 116 -18.42 4.99 2.42
CA LYS A 116 -17.27 5.63 1.78
C LYS A 116 -15.94 5.12 2.32
N LEU A 117 -15.87 4.85 3.62
CA LEU A 117 -14.71 4.20 4.25
C LEU A 117 -14.53 2.76 3.76
N GLU A 118 -15.60 2.01 3.50
CA GLU A 118 -15.53 0.67 2.91
C GLU A 118 -14.95 0.71 1.49
N GLU A 119 -15.37 1.68 0.67
CA GLU A 119 -14.85 1.90 -0.69
C GLU A 119 -13.39 2.41 -0.71
N ALA A 120 -12.96 3.13 0.33
CA ALA A 120 -11.62 3.68 0.44
C ALA A 120 -10.57 2.57 0.60
N LEU A 121 -9.36 2.78 0.09
CA LEU A 121 -8.25 1.84 0.24
C LEU A 121 -7.50 2.08 1.57
N PRO A 122 -6.82 1.05 2.11
CA PRO A 122 -5.86 1.24 3.19
C PRO A 122 -4.80 2.29 2.80
N GLY A 123 -4.70 3.36 3.58
CA GLY A 123 -3.88 4.55 3.33
C GLY A 123 -4.65 5.79 2.88
N ASP A 124 -5.96 5.69 2.63
CA ASP A 124 -6.81 6.82 2.26
C ASP A 124 -7.38 7.57 3.48
N GLU A 125 -7.71 8.84 3.27
CA GLU A 125 -8.30 9.72 4.28
C GLU A 125 -9.72 10.12 3.87
N VAL A 126 -10.69 9.96 4.77
CA VAL A 126 -12.06 10.44 4.57
C VAL A 126 -12.29 11.60 5.52
N ILE A 127 -12.50 12.79 4.95
CA ILE A 127 -12.84 14.00 5.70
C ILE A 127 -14.34 14.22 5.58
N ILE A 128 -15.04 14.17 6.70
CA ILE A 128 -16.47 14.45 6.76
C ILE A 128 -16.75 15.80 7.41
N HIS A 129 -17.79 16.48 6.92
CA HIS A 129 -18.33 17.70 7.53
C HIS A 129 -19.77 17.44 7.95
N ASN A 130 -20.07 17.61 9.24
CA ASN A 130 -21.38 17.40 9.82
C ASN A 130 -21.84 18.65 10.59
N ASP A 131 -23.16 18.87 10.72
CA ASP A 131 -23.68 20.04 11.46
C ASP A 131 -23.37 20.02 12.95
N ARG A 132 -23.04 18.85 13.50
CA ARG A 132 -22.68 18.64 14.90
C ARG A 132 -21.75 17.43 15.03
N ILE A 133 -21.09 17.30 16.17
CA ILE A 133 -20.22 16.16 16.48
C ILE A 133 -21.04 14.85 16.43
N PRO A 134 -20.74 13.91 15.51
CA PRO A 134 -21.50 12.67 15.36
C PRO A 134 -21.00 11.60 16.35
N VAL A 135 -21.47 11.65 17.59
CA VAL A 135 -21.05 10.72 18.67
C VAL A 135 -21.17 9.23 18.29
N PHE A 136 -22.26 8.84 17.63
CA PHE A 136 -22.47 7.45 17.20
C PHE A 136 -21.48 6.99 16.13
N LEU A 137 -21.08 7.89 15.23
CA LEU A 137 -20.07 7.55 14.22
C LEU A 137 -18.72 7.32 14.89
N ILE A 138 -18.38 8.15 15.87
CA ILE A 138 -17.13 8.02 16.63
C ILE A 138 -17.09 6.66 17.35
N GLU A 139 -18.18 6.22 17.96
CA GLU A 139 -18.29 4.90 18.59
C GLU A 139 -18.07 3.75 17.58
N GLU A 140 -18.65 3.84 16.38
CA GLU A 140 -18.43 2.85 15.33
C GLU A 140 -16.99 2.86 14.81
N LEU A 141 -16.37 4.03 14.64
CA LEU A 141 -14.97 4.13 14.23
C LEU A 141 -14.03 3.48 15.26
N ASN A 142 -14.28 3.68 16.56
CA ASN A 142 -13.54 3.01 17.63
C ASN A 142 -13.75 1.49 17.59
N THR A 143 -14.99 1.04 17.37
CA THR A 143 -15.33 -0.39 17.28
C THR A 143 -14.64 -1.06 16.10
N LEU A 144 -14.58 -0.37 14.95
CA LEU A 144 -13.91 -0.83 13.74
C LEU A 144 -12.38 -0.65 13.80
N GLY A 145 -11.87 0.10 14.80
CA GLY A 145 -10.44 0.33 14.99
C GLY A 145 -9.82 1.30 14.00
N TYR A 146 -10.60 2.24 13.45
CA TYR A 146 -10.11 3.29 12.56
C TYR A 146 -9.52 4.45 13.36
N ASP A 147 -8.46 5.07 12.81
CA ASP A 147 -7.91 6.30 13.39
C ASP A 147 -8.73 7.49 12.90
N TYR A 148 -9.07 8.40 13.80
CA TYR A 148 -9.80 9.61 13.45
C TYR A 148 -9.34 10.80 14.28
N ASN A 149 -9.51 12.00 13.72
CA ASN A 149 -9.31 13.27 14.37
C ASN A 149 -10.56 14.14 14.22
N VAL A 150 -11.03 14.73 15.31
CA VAL A 150 -12.22 15.59 15.32
C VAL A 150 -11.78 17.03 15.50
N GLU A 151 -12.33 17.92 14.67
CA GLU A 151 -12.13 19.35 14.69
C GLU A 151 -13.50 20.03 14.86
N ASP A 152 -13.69 20.72 15.99
CA ASP A 152 -14.84 21.58 16.21
C ASP A 152 -14.65 22.91 15.47
N LEU A 153 -15.66 23.29 14.69
CA LEU A 153 -15.64 24.56 13.96
C LEU A 153 -16.43 25.62 14.72
N PRO A 154 -16.03 26.91 14.65
CA PRO A 154 -16.68 28.01 15.34
C PRO A 154 -18.13 28.26 14.87
N ASP A 155 -18.53 27.67 13.74
CA ASP A 155 -19.89 27.69 13.19
C ASP A 155 -20.83 26.67 13.87
N GLY A 156 -20.34 25.92 14.86
CA GLY A 156 -21.08 24.84 15.55
C GLY A 156 -21.07 23.50 14.80
N SER A 157 -20.59 23.51 13.56
CA SER A 157 -20.35 22.29 12.77
C SER A 157 -19.08 21.57 13.21
N ALA A 158 -18.97 20.29 12.87
CA ALA A 158 -17.83 19.44 13.20
C ALA A 158 -17.23 18.84 11.94
N ARG A 159 -15.91 18.81 11.88
CA ARG A 159 -15.14 18.17 10.81
C ARG A 159 -14.36 16.99 11.39
N ILE A 160 -14.47 15.84 10.75
CA ILE A 160 -13.83 14.61 11.23
C ILE A 160 -12.97 14.06 10.10
N HIS A 161 -11.69 13.88 10.40
CA HIS A 161 -10.71 13.24 9.56
C HIS A 161 -10.62 11.77 9.97
N ILE A 162 -10.79 10.85 9.04
CA ILE A 162 -10.78 9.43 9.32
C ILE A 162 -9.72 8.80 8.43
N TYR A 163 -8.74 8.16 9.04
CA TYR A 163 -7.63 7.50 8.37
C TYR A 163 -7.88 6.00 8.33
N LYS A 164 -7.91 5.45 7.12
CA LYS A 164 -7.97 4.01 6.92
C LYS A 164 -6.55 3.46 6.95
N LYS A 165 -6.23 2.63 7.95
CA LYS A 165 -4.94 1.93 8.05
C LYS A 165 -4.88 0.71 7.14
#